data_AF-A0A2A4NJ53-F1
#
_entry.id   AF-A0A2A4NJ53-F1
#
_cell.length_a   1.000
_cell.length_b   1.000
_cell.length_c   1.000
_cell.angle_alpha   90.00
_cell.angle_beta   90.00
_cell.angle_gamma   90.00
#
_symmetry.space_group_name_H-M   'P 1'
#
loop_
_entity.id
_entity.type
_entity.pdbx_description
1 polymer ?
#
loop_
_entity_poly.entity_id
_entity_poly.type
_entity_poly.pdbx_seq_one_letter_code
_entity_poly.pdbx_strand_id
1 'polypeptide(L)'
;MEDYLSGAFLQLIDRARDLTTLVSGADYPSSHDGLRQICSERLRIALKELRQLKDENIVLPELQSPRRLRRLRQIVQNLDDIEMIGVTALSVVAEDTSRSNKIVHEVCNQIGYPLVAPTVANLATSYFGIHAEFNLLMVPLLEDRYLLHLPDLYHELAHPLLHEIHIDNTDLDAFRDAFKNSLLATIKHTGELTQTARRERSAAALPDYFYNWQKCWVRTWLNELFCDLFAVVTVGPAYGWSHLHLSAKRGGNPFDLPLHSVSSHPPDDVRMRVILLALEELGFGEQANQISNRWTELSALSDCNPSPEYRMCFPESLLKVFVKEVRQGVNAIGVNEIRPGVETPWAKHLNDAWDKFWDDHVEYRTWEQGLLKQLQLS
;
A
#
# COMPACT_ATOMS: atom_id res chain seq x y z
N MET A 1 -3.40 27.77 32.11
CA MET A 1 -3.29 26.50 31.34
C MET A 1 -4.56 25.67 31.51
N GLU A 2 -5.01 25.41 32.73
CA GLU A 2 -6.24 24.64 32.96
C GLU A 2 -7.49 25.24 32.32
N ASP A 3 -7.64 26.57 32.36
CA ASP A 3 -8.77 27.24 31.69
C ASP A 3 -8.77 27.02 30.18
N TYR A 4 -7.58 27.06 29.57
CA TYR A 4 -7.41 26.75 28.15
C TYR A 4 -7.77 25.30 27.85
N LEU A 5 -7.26 24.34 28.64
CA LEU A 5 -7.57 22.93 28.46
C LEU A 5 -9.07 22.66 28.61
N SER A 6 -9.71 23.27 29.60
CA SER A 6 -11.16 23.16 29.83
C SER A 6 -11.96 23.67 28.63
N GLY A 7 -11.61 24.84 28.09
CA GLY A 7 -12.21 25.38 26.87
C GLY A 7 -11.98 24.48 25.65
N ALA A 8 -10.76 23.99 25.46
CA ALA A 8 -10.40 23.12 24.35
C ALA A 8 -11.15 21.77 24.40
N PHE A 9 -11.34 21.17 25.58
CA PHE A 9 -12.12 19.94 25.72
C PHE A 9 -13.58 20.14 25.31
N LEU A 10 -14.20 21.25 25.73
CA LEU A 10 -15.59 21.56 25.36
C LEU A 10 -15.73 21.72 23.85
N GLN A 11 -14.85 22.51 23.22
CA GLN A 11 -14.87 22.71 21.78
C GLN A 11 -14.70 21.40 21.01
N LEU A 12 -13.75 20.54 21.42
CA LEU A 12 -13.52 19.26 20.74
C LEU A 12 -14.65 18.24 20.96
N ILE A 13 -15.34 18.30 22.11
CA ILE A 13 -16.55 17.50 22.34
C ILE A 13 -17.63 17.90 21.33
N ASP A 14 -17.81 19.20 21.09
CA ASP A 14 -18.81 19.67 20.14
C ASP A 14 -18.40 19.35 18.69
N ARG A 15 -17.13 19.56 18.30
CA ARG A 15 -16.61 19.11 16.98
C ARG A 15 -16.82 17.61 16.76
N ALA A 16 -16.53 16.76 17.75
CA ALA A 16 -16.71 15.32 17.63
C ALA A 16 -18.20 14.91 17.53
N ARG A 17 -19.13 15.68 18.12
CA ARG A 17 -20.58 15.48 17.94
C ARG A 17 -21.03 15.88 16.54
N ASP A 18 -20.49 16.97 16.00
CA ASP A 18 -20.78 17.40 14.64
C ASP A 18 -20.29 16.36 13.63
N LEU A 19 -19.06 15.84 13.80
CA LEU A 19 -18.53 14.72 13.01
C LEU A 19 -19.40 13.46 13.14
N THR A 20 -19.90 13.15 14.34
CA THR A 20 -20.81 12.02 14.55
C THR A 20 -22.10 12.18 13.73
N THR A 21 -22.61 13.42 13.64
CA THR A 21 -23.81 13.72 12.85
C THR A 21 -23.55 13.52 11.35
N LEU A 22 -22.36 13.91 10.86
CA LEU A 22 -21.96 13.66 9.47
C LEU A 22 -21.86 12.16 9.18
N VAL A 23 -21.17 11.39 10.01
CA VAL A 23 -21.01 9.92 9.84
C VAL A 23 -22.35 9.17 9.94
N SER A 24 -23.25 9.66 10.80
CA SER A 24 -24.58 9.09 11.02
C SER A 24 -25.62 9.60 10.02
N GLY A 25 -25.24 10.52 9.14
CA GLY A 25 -26.10 11.08 8.10
C GLY A 25 -26.74 9.99 7.24
N ALA A 26 -27.90 10.31 6.66
CA ALA A 26 -28.71 9.34 5.93
C ALA A 26 -28.27 9.19 4.46
N ASP A 27 -28.47 7.98 3.94
CA ASP A 27 -28.31 7.55 2.54
C ASP A 27 -26.90 7.21 2.04
N TYR A 28 -26.07 6.63 2.89
CA TYR A 28 -24.85 5.94 2.42
C TYR A 28 -25.16 4.57 1.82
N PRO A 29 -24.54 4.19 0.68
CA PRO A 29 -24.60 2.83 0.16
C PRO A 29 -24.01 1.83 1.14
N SER A 30 -24.53 0.60 1.14
CA SER A 30 -24.05 -0.49 2.02
C SER A 30 -22.54 -0.78 1.91
N SER A 31 -21.90 -0.48 0.78
CA SER A 31 -20.44 -0.59 0.61
C SER A 31 -19.62 0.32 1.54
N HIS A 32 -20.26 1.33 2.16
CA HIS A 32 -19.62 2.27 3.07
C HIS A 32 -19.93 1.97 4.55
N ASP A 33 -20.76 0.97 4.86
CA ASP A 33 -21.15 0.68 6.25
C ASP A 33 -19.95 0.29 7.13
N GLY A 34 -18.97 -0.42 6.57
CA GLY A 34 -17.71 -0.73 7.26
C GLY A 34 -16.96 0.52 7.70
N LEU A 35 -16.72 1.46 6.76
CA LEU A 35 -16.07 2.74 7.06
C LEU A 35 -16.87 3.56 8.08
N ARG A 36 -18.20 3.63 7.94
CA ARG A 36 -19.08 4.33 8.90
C ARG A 36 -18.97 3.76 10.30
N GLN A 37 -18.96 2.44 10.44
CA GLN A 37 -18.82 1.77 11.73
C GLN A 37 -17.46 2.09 12.38
N ILE A 38 -16.38 2.05 11.60
CA ILE A 38 -15.02 2.40 12.08
C ILE A 38 -14.99 3.85 12.55
N CYS A 39 -15.46 4.80 11.74
CA CYS A 39 -15.51 6.22 12.10
C CYS A 39 -16.36 6.46 13.36
N SER A 40 -17.54 5.84 13.45
CA SER A 40 -18.45 5.97 14.59
C SER A 40 -17.82 5.46 15.88
N GLU A 41 -17.16 4.30 15.84
CA GLU A 41 -16.50 3.72 17.00
C GLU A 41 -15.32 4.59 17.47
N ARG A 42 -14.49 5.08 16.55
CA ARG A 42 -13.37 5.98 16.88
C ARG A 42 -13.85 7.31 17.48
N LEU A 43 -14.91 7.90 16.92
CA LEU A 43 -15.54 9.11 17.47
C LEU A 43 -16.09 8.87 18.88
N ARG A 44 -16.72 7.71 19.12
CA ARG A 44 -17.22 7.31 20.43
C ARG A 44 -16.09 7.20 21.46
N ILE A 45 -14.96 6.61 21.08
CA ILE A 45 -13.76 6.53 21.94
C ILE A 45 -13.24 7.94 22.24
N ALA A 46 -13.02 8.77 21.22
CA ALA A 46 -12.53 10.15 21.40
C ALA A 46 -13.44 10.99 22.31
N LEU A 47 -14.77 10.92 22.11
CA LEU A 47 -15.76 11.59 22.97
C LEU A 47 -15.70 11.11 24.42
N LYS A 48 -15.54 9.81 24.65
CA LYS A 48 -15.39 9.24 25.99
C LYS A 48 -14.12 9.78 26.66
N GLU A 49 -13.00 9.80 25.95
CA GLU A 49 -11.73 10.28 26.50
C GLU A 49 -11.74 11.79 26.79
N LEU A 50 -12.34 12.61 25.91
CA LEU A 50 -12.49 14.05 26.15
C LEU A 50 -13.35 14.35 27.38
N ARG A 51 -14.44 13.60 27.58
CA ARG A 51 -15.28 13.72 28.78
C ARG A 51 -14.51 13.31 30.04
N GLN A 52 -13.77 12.21 29.98
CA GLN A 52 -12.90 11.80 31.09
C GLN A 52 -11.85 12.86 31.43
N LEU A 53 -11.21 13.47 30.43
CA LEU A 53 -10.26 14.55 30.65
C LEU A 53 -10.95 15.77 31.24
N LYS A 54 -12.12 16.16 30.74
CA LYS A 54 -12.91 17.30 31.24
C LYS A 54 -13.30 17.12 32.72
N ASP A 55 -13.78 15.93 33.07
CA ASP A 55 -14.32 15.62 34.39
C ASP A 55 -13.21 15.16 35.39
N GLU A 56 -11.94 15.13 34.95
CA GLU A 56 -10.80 14.77 35.79
C GLU A 56 -10.60 15.79 36.92
N ASN A 57 -10.61 15.31 38.17
CA ASN A 57 -10.30 16.16 39.33
C ASN A 57 -8.81 16.53 39.37
N ILE A 58 -8.51 17.83 39.41
CA ILE A 58 -7.15 18.35 39.40
C ILE A 58 -6.71 18.69 40.81
N VAL A 59 -5.80 17.86 41.34
CA VAL A 59 -5.23 17.99 42.69
C VAL A 59 -3.83 18.60 42.62
N LEU A 60 -3.03 18.21 41.62
CA LEU A 60 -1.65 18.66 41.40
C LEU A 60 -1.46 19.10 39.94
N PRO A 61 -1.77 20.37 39.61
CA PRO A 61 -1.70 20.88 38.25
C PRO A 61 -0.33 20.67 37.58
N GLU A 62 0.76 20.86 38.31
CA GLU A 62 2.13 20.75 37.78
C GLU A 62 2.48 19.35 37.23
N LEU A 63 1.82 18.30 37.73
CA LEU A 63 1.97 16.93 37.24
C LEU A 63 0.87 16.53 36.25
N GLN A 64 -0.36 16.99 36.49
CA GLN A 64 -1.53 16.58 35.71
C GLN A 64 -1.63 17.31 34.37
N SER A 65 -1.37 18.62 34.32
CA SER A 65 -1.53 19.43 33.10
C SER A 65 -0.66 18.94 31.93
N PRO A 66 0.63 18.61 32.11
CA PRO A 66 1.45 18.10 31.00
C PRO A 66 0.93 16.76 30.46
N ARG A 67 0.43 15.88 31.34
CA ARG A 67 -0.16 14.59 30.96
C ARG A 67 -1.46 14.80 30.18
N ARG A 68 -2.35 15.68 30.67
CA ARG A 68 -3.62 16.02 30.01
C ARG A 68 -3.38 16.63 28.63
N LEU A 69 -2.39 17.52 28.51
CA LEU A 69 -2.00 18.09 27.21
C LEU A 69 -1.49 17.04 26.22
N ARG A 70 -0.69 16.06 26.66
CA ARG A 70 -0.26 14.96 25.78
C ARG A 70 -1.44 14.12 25.30
N ARG A 71 -2.37 13.74 26.19
CA ARG A 71 -3.59 13.01 25.82
C ARG A 71 -4.49 13.81 24.90
N LEU A 72 -4.66 15.10 25.16
CA LEU A 72 -5.39 16.02 24.29
C LEU A 72 -4.82 16.00 22.86
N ARG A 73 -3.50 16.11 22.71
CA ARG A 73 -2.85 16.07 21.39
C ARG A 73 -3.09 14.75 20.65
N GLN A 74 -3.08 13.62 21.36
CA GLN A 74 -3.40 12.32 20.77
C GLN A 74 -4.85 12.26 20.29
N ILE A 75 -5.79 12.76 21.09
CA ILE A 75 -7.20 12.80 20.70
C ILE A 75 -7.42 13.74 19.52
N VAL A 76 -6.77 14.91 19.50
CA VAL A 76 -6.83 15.85 18.38
C VAL A 76 -6.34 15.18 17.09
N GLN A 77 -5.19 14.50 17.13
CA GLN A 77 -4.69 13.78 15.96
C GLN A 77 -5.71 12.74 15.47
N ASN A 78 -6.30 11.94 16.37
CA ASN A 78 -7.31 10.96 15.99
C ASN A 78 -8.58 11.61 15.40
N LEU A 79 -9.02 12.75 15.92
CA LEU A 79 -10.15 13.49 15.35
C LEU A 79 -9.82 14.06 13.97
N ASP A 80 -8.61 14.60 13.79
CA ASP A 80 -8.15 15.12 12.51
C ASP A 80 -8.03 13.97 11.48
N ASP A 81 -7.56 12.79 11.86
CA ASP A 81 -7.52 11.60 10.98
C ASP A 81 -8.94 11.16 10.58
N ILE A 82 -9.88 11.08 11.54
CA ILE A 82 -11.29 10.73 11.25
C ILE A 82 -11.91 11.73 10.28
N GLU A 83 -11.69 13.02 10.50
CA GLU A 83 -12.27 14.08 9.66
C GLU A 83 -11.65 14.08 8.26
N MET A 84 -10.31 14.10 8.18
CA MET A 84 -9.58 14.24 6.92
C MET A 84 -9.66 12.99 6.05
N ILE A 85 -9.71 11.80 6.64
CA ILE A 85 -9.73 10.53 5.91
C ILE A 85 -11.15 9.99 5.83
N GLY A 86 -11.73 9.64 6.98
CA GLY A 86 -13.00 8.93 7.06
C GLY A 86 -14.20 9.78 6.61
N VAL A 87 -14.37 10.96 7.20
CA VAL A 87 -15.50 11.85 6.88
C VAL A 87 -15.37 12.41 5.47
N THR A 88 -14.17 12.78 5.02
CA THR A 88 -13.93 13.17 3.63
C THR A 88 -14.37 12.07 2.67
N ALA A 89 -13.94 10.82 2.88
CA ALA A 89 -14.33 9.70 2.03
C ALA A 89 -15.85 9.47 2.01
N LEU A 90 -16.50 9.55 3.17
CA LEU A 90 -17.97 9.46 3.26
C LEU A 90 -18.67 10.65 2.58
N SER A 91 -18.07 11.84 2.57
CA SER A 91 -18.69 13.03 1.97
C SER A 91 -18.67 13.03 0.45
N VAL A 92 -17.79 12.24 -0.17
CA VAL A 92 -17.58 12.17 -1.63
C VAL A 92 -18.34 10.99 -2.26
N VAL A 93 -19.34 10.45 -1.57
CA VAL A 93 -20.17 9.35 -2.08
C VAL A 93 -20.96 9.81 -3.31
N ALA A 94 -20.43 9.46 -4.47
CA ALA A 94 -21.02 9.68 -5.79
C ALA A 94 -21.30 8.33 -6.46
N GLU A 95 -22.12 8.31 -7.52
CA GLU A 95 -22.39 7.08 -8.30
C GLU A 95 -21.08 6.40 -8.76
N ASP A 96 -20.05 7.16 -9.14
CA ASP A 96 -18.75 6.63 -9.54
C ASP A 96 -18.05 5.80 -8.44
N THR A 97 -18.22 6.14 -7.17
CA THR A 97 -17.64 5.36 -6.06
C THR A 97 -18.24 3.95 -5.98
N SER A 98 -19.49 3.78 -6.41
CA SER A 98 -20.16 2.46 -6.41
C SER A 98 -19.49 1.49 -7.39
N ARG A 99 -19.00 1.99 -8.52
CA ARG A 99 -18.25 1.23 -9.53
C ARG A 99 -16.92 0.74 -8.96
N SER A 100 -16.13 1.65 -8.38
CA SER A 100 -14.84 1.32 -7.77
C SER A 100 -14.99 0.28 -6.65
N ASN A 101 -16.00 0.43 -5.79
CA ASN A 101 -16.31 -0.55 -4.74
C ASN A 101 -16.69 -1.93 -5.33
N LYS A 102 -17.49 -1.97 -6.41
CA LYS A 102 -17.85 -3.22 -7.09
C LYS A 102 -16.61 -3.93 -7.63
N ILE A 103 -15.71 -3.21 -8.32
CA ILE A 103 -14.46 -3.77 -8.86
C ILE A 103 -13.62 -4.39 -7.74
N VAL A 104 -13.34 -3.64 -6.68
CA VAL A 104 -12.48 -4.11 -5.57
C VAL A 104 -13.12 -5.29 -4.86
N HIS A 105 -14.44 -5.28 -4.65
CA HIS A 105 -15.15 -6.40 -4.04
C HIS A 105 -15.07 -7.67 -4.90
N GLU A 106 -15.29 -7.55 -6.21
CA GLU A 106 -15.15 -8.67 -7.14
C GLU A 106 -13.71 -9.20 -7.21
N VAL A 107 -12.71 -8.31 -7.24
CA VAL A 107 -11.29 -8.67 -7.17
C VAL A 107 -11.00 -9.45 -5.89
N CYS A 108 -11.38 -8.91 -4.73
CA CYS A 108 -11.18 -9.56 -3.44
C CYS A 108 -11.83 -10.95 -3.39
N ASN A 109 -13.07 -11.08 -3.87
CA ASN A 109 -13.76 -12.36 -3.92
C ASN A 109 -13.07 -13.35 -4.86
N GLN A 110 -12.63 -12.90 -6.04
CA GLN A 110 -12.00 -13.75 -7.05
C GLN A 110 -10.63 -14.28 -6.60
N ILE A 111 -9.84 -13.45 -5.91
CA ILE A 111 -8.53 -13.88 -5.40
C ILE A 111 -8.62 -14.62 -4.06
N GLY A 112 -9.79 -14.73 -3.44
CA GLY A 112 -9.90 -15.31 -2.09
C GLY A 112 -9.21 -14.45 -1.04
N TYR A 113 -9.39 -13.12 -1.12
CA TYR A 113 -8.75 -12.17 -0.21
C TYR A 113 -9.16 -12.46 1.26
N PRO A 114 -8.21 -12.59 2.20
CA PRO A 114 -8.47 -13.13 3.54
C PRO A 114 -9.07 -12.10 4.50
N LEU A 115 -9.22 -10.84 4.08
CA LEU A 115 -9.80 -9.76 4.87
C LEU A 115 -11.10 -9.27 4.24
N VAL A 116 -11.84 -8.45 4.99
CA VAL A 116 -13.00 -7.73 4.44
C VAL A 116 -12.51 -6.76 3.39
N ALA A 117 -13.08 -6.81 2.18
CA ALA A 117 -12.76 -5.89 1.09
C ALA A 117 -12.86 -4.43 1.58
N PRO A 118 -11.89 -3.56 1.27
CA PRO A 118 -11.91 -2.18 1.71
C PRO A 118 -13.03 -1.40 1.02
N THR A 119 -13.57 -0.40 1.73
CA THR A 119 -14.39 0.63 1.09
C THR A 119 -13.50 1.43 0.15
N VAL A 120 -14.01 1.79 -1.02
CA VAL A 120 -13.26 2.58 -2.00
C VAL A 120 -13.81 4.00 -2.11
N ALA A 121 -12.93 4.99 -2.08
CA ALA A 121 -13.29 6.38 -2.32
C ALA A 121 -12.42 6.99 -3.43
N ASN A 122 -13.08 7.61 -4.41
CA ASN A 122 -12.43 8.37 -5.45
C ASN A 122 -12.12 9.78 -4.94
N LEU A 123 -10.86 10.07 -4.65
CA LEU A 123 -10.42 11.32 -4.03
C LEU A 123 -9.40 12.04 -4.91
N ALA A 124 -9.16 13.32 -4.61
CA ALA A 124 -8.15 14.13 -5.28
C ALA A 124 -6.71 13.77 -4.80
N THR A 125 -6.33 12.50 -4.96
CA THR A 125 -4.99 12.00 -4.68
C THR A 125 -4.15 11.94 -5.95
N SER A 126 -2.83 11.97 -5.79
CA SER A 126 -1.93 11.77 -6.92
C SER A 126 -1.90 10.31 -7.37
N TYR A 127 -2.16 9.35 -6.49
CA TYR A 127 -2.08 7.93 -6.80
C TYR A 127 -2.99 7.08 -5.90
N PHE A 128 -3.00 5.77 -6.14
CA PHE A 128 -3.62 4.81 -5.23
C PHE A 128 -2.96 4.86 -3.85
N GLY A 129 -3.72 4.49 -2.83
CA GLY A 129 -3.22 4.35 -1.47
C GLY A 129 -4.26 3.74 -0.57
N ILE A 130 -3.85 3.01 0.46
CA ILE A 130 -4.77 2.41 1.43
C ILE A 130 -4.52 2.91 2.85
N HIS A 131 -5.60 3.29 3.52
CA HIS A 131 -5.65 3.54 4.95
C HIS A 131 -6.19 2.29 5.64
N ALA A 132 -5.31 1.36 5.96
CA ALA A 132 -5.66 0.07 6.55
C ALA A 132 -6.46 0.23 7.86
N GLU A 133 -6.17 1.28 8.63
CA GLU A 133 -6.82 1.59 9.89
C GLU A 133 -8.28 2.08 9.72
N PHE A 134 -8.65 2.51 8.51
CA PHE A 134 -10.02 2.84 8.11
C PHE A 134 -10.63 1.79 7.17
N ASN A 135 -9.87 0.74 6.80
CA ASN A 135 -10.20 -0.19 5.72
C ASN A 135 -10.66 0.55 4.45
N LEU A 136 -9.93 1.60 4.08
CA LEU A 136 -10.28 2.54 3.02
C LEU A 136 -9.21 2.56 1.94
N LEU A 137 -9.59 2.18 0.72
CA LEU A 137 -8.77 2.34 -0.47
C LEU A 137 -9.10 3.67 -1.16
N MET A 138 -8.10 4.49 -1.35
CA MET A 138 -8.19 5.74 -2.10
C MET A 138 -7.76 5.51 -3.54
N VAL A 139 -8.59 5.97 -4.46
CA VAL A 139 -8.36 5.88 -5.90
C VAL A 139 -8.39 7.28 -6.50
N PRO A 140 -7.51 7.64 -7.44
CA PRO A 140 -7.63 8.93 -8.13
C PRO A 140 -8.99 9.07 -8.84
N LEU A 141 -9.50 10.31 -8.92
CA LEU A 141 -10.89 10.60 -9.33
C LEU A 141 -11.42 9.88 -10.58
N LEU A 142 -10.58 9.60 -11.57
CA LEU A 142 -10.99 9.03 -12.85
C LEU A 142 -10.38 7.65 -13.12
N GLU A 143 -9.59 7.12 -12.19
CA GLU A 143 -8.75 5.95 -12.45
C GLU A 143 -9.56 4.69 -12.70
N ASP A 144 -10.74 4.59 -12.07
CA ASP A 144 -11.66 3.47 -12.27
C ASP A 144 -12.28 3.41 -13.68
N ARG A 145 -12.09 4.45 -14.50
CA ARG A 145 -12.54 4.55 -15.90
C ARG A 145 -11.50 4.06 -16.91
N TYR A 146 -10.34 3.60 -16.43
CA TYR A 146 -9.24 3.10 -17.22
C TYR A 146 -8.75 1.78 -16.63
N LEU A 147 -8.26 0.87 -17.47
CA LEU A 147 -7.84 -0.48 -17.04
C LEU A 147 -6.34 -0.55 -16.75
N LEU A 148 -5.52 0.28 -17.41
CA LEU A 148 -4.06 0.11 -17.38
C LEU A 148 -3.43 0.27 -15.99
N HIS A 149 -3.99 1.11 -15.10
CA HIS A 149 -3.46 1.30 -13.73
C HIS A 149 -4.21 0.52 -12.64
N LEU A 150 -5.32 -0.16 -12.98
CA LEU A 150 -6.03 -1.00 -12.02
C LEU A 150 -5.23 -2.17 -11.44
N PRO A 151 -4.17 -2.72 -12.09
CA PRO A 151 -3.30 -3.69 -11.43
C PRO A 151 -2.71 -3.18 -10.10
N ASP A 152 -2.53 -1.87 -9.93
CA ASP A 152 -2.01 -1.29 -8.68
C ASP A 152 -2.98 -1.44 -7.50
N LEU A 153 -4.28 -1.70 -7.75
CA LEU A 153 -5.23 -2.08 -6.69
C LEU A 153 -4.73 -3.31 -5.93
N TYR A 154 -4.13 -4.28 -6.62
CA TYR A 154 -3.62 -5.51 -5.98
C TYR A 154 -2.41 -5.22 -5.09
N HIS A 155 -1.57 -4.26 -5.48
CA HIS A 155 -0.47 -3.78 -4.63
C HIS A 155 -1.05 -3.19 -3.33
N GLU A 156 -2.03 -2.29 -3.45
CA GLU A 156 -2.62 -1.66 -2.26
C GLU A 156 -3.34 -2.66 -1.35
N LEU A 157 -4.01 -3.67 -1.90
CA LEU A 157 -4.65 -4.72 -1.12
C LEU A 157 -3.68 -5.55 -0.27
N ALA A 158 -2.38 -5.52 -0.57
CA ALA A 158 -1.39 -6.26 0.21
C ALA A 158 -0.98 -5.56 1.51
N HIS A 159 -1.01 -4.22 1.56
CA HIS A 159 -0.60 -3.45 2.75
C HIS A 159 -1.34 -3.85 4.03
N PRO A 160 -2.69 -4.02 4.04
CA PRO A 160 -3.40 -4.48 5.24
C PRO A 160 -2.94 -5.83 5.77
N LEU A 161 -2.43 -6.74 4.93
CA LEU A 161 -2.02 -8.08 5.36
C LEU A 161 -0.85 -8.04 6.36
N LEU A 162 -0.01 -7.01 6.27
CA LEU A 162 1.13 -6.77 7.16
C LEU A 162 0.87 -5.67 8.19
N HIS A 163 -0.29 -5.02 8.15
CA HIS A 163 -0.61 -3.90 9.03
C HIS A 163 -0.87 -4.34 10.48
N GLU A 164 -0.43 -3.53 11.44
CA GLU A 164 -0.49 -3.84 12.88
C GLU A 164 -1.91 -4.04 13.41
N ILE A 165 -2.91 -3.39 12.80
CA ILE A 165 -4.33 -3.54 13.18
C ILE A 165 -4.82 -5.00 13.06
N HIS A 166 -4.17 -5.80 12.22
CA HIS A 166 -4.53 -7.18 12.00
C HIS A 166 -3.61 -8.15 12.74
N ILE A 167 -2.67 -7.70 13.59
CA ILE A 167 -1.62 -8.55 14.18
C ILE A 167 -2.14 -9.81 14.89
N ASP A 168 -3.35 -9.75 15.45
CA ASP A 168 -3.99 -10.87 16.15
C ASP A 168 -4.85 -11.77 15.23
N ASN A 169 -4.97 -11.44 13.94
CA ASN A 169 -5.62 -12.29 12.95
C ASN A 169 -4.67 -13.42 12.53
N THR A 170 -4.95 -14.63 13.02
CA THR A 170 -4.16 -15.85 12.79
C THR A 170 -4.21 -16.35 11.35
N ASP A 171 -5.24 -15.98 10.58
CA ASP A 171 -5.35 -16.38 9.16
C ASP A 171 -4.24 -15.76 8.30
N LEU A 172 -3.57 -14.72 8.82
CA LEU A 172 -2.47 -14.04 8.18
C LEU A 172 -1.08 -14.46 8.68
N ASP A 173 -1.00 -15.39 9.65
CA ASP A 173 0.27 -15.76 10.28
C ASP A 173 1.28 -16.29 9.28
N ALA A 174 0.84 -17.12 8.33
CA ALA A 174 1.74 -17.67 7.31
C ALA A 174 2.36 -16.59 6.41
N PHE A 175 1.59 -15.57 6.01
CA PHE A 175 2.10 -14.45 5.23
C PHE A 175 3.05 -13.57 6.04
N ARG A 176 2.75 -13.36 7.33
CA ARG A 176 3.64 -12.62 8.24
C ARG A 176 4.92 -13.37 8.54
N ASP A 177 4.87 -14.69 8.65
CA ASP A 177 6.05 -15.50 8.87
C ASP A 177 6.96 -15.48 7.64
N ALA A 178 6.39 -15.53 6.43
CA ALA A 178 7.13 -15.27 5.19
C ALA A 178 7.81 -13.88 5.20
N PHE A 179 7.11 -12.84 5.67
CA PHE A 179 7.67 -11.50 5.84
C PHE A 179 8.82 -11.48 6.87
N LYS A 180 8.64 -12.10 8.04
CA LYS A 180 9.67 -12.20 9.08
C LYS A 180 10.90 -12.94 8.58
N ASN A 181 10.74 -14.03 7.82
CA ASN A 181 11.84 -14.78 7.23
C ASN A 181 12.64 -13.90 6.26
N SER A 182 11.94 -13.15 5.41
CA SER A 182 12.57 -12.19 4.48
C SER A 182 13.28 -11.06 5.20
N LEU A 183 12.69 -10.56 6.29
CA LEU A 183 13.30 -9.54 7.15
C LEU A 183 14.58 -10.05 7.81
N LEU A 184 14.57 -11.28 8.33
CA LEU A 184 15.76 -11.92 8.90
C LEU A 184 16.85 -12.14 7.84
N ALA A 185 16.50 -12.56 6.64
CA ALA A 185 17.44 -12.68 5.52
C ALA A 185 18.10 -11.33 5.18
N THR A 186 17.31 -10.26 5.22
CA THR A 186 17.79 -8.89 4.95
C THR A 186 18.71 -8.36 6.04
N ILE A 187 18.34 -8.56 7.31
CA ILE A 187 19.18 -8.19 8.47
C ILE A 187 20.50 -8.97 8.43
N LYS A 188 20.45 -10.27 8.10
CA LYS A 188 21.65 -11.08 7.93
C LYS A 188 22.55 -10.53 6.83
N HIS A 189 22.01 -10.27 5.64
CA HIS A 189 22.75 -9.72 4.50
C HIS A 189 23.43 -8.38 4.82
N THR A 190 22.66 -7.41 5.32
CA THR A 190 23.17 -6.08 5.69
C THR A 190 24.18 -6.13 6.84
N GLY A 191 24.01 -7.06 7.78
CA GLY A 191 24.97 -7.33 8.85
C GLY A 191 26.30 -7.90 8.33
N GLU A 192 26.25 -8.83 7.37
CA GLU A 192 27.43 -9.39 6.70
C GLU A 192 28.20 -8.34 5.89
N LEU A 193 27.49 -7.46 5.17
CA LEU A 193 28.09 -6.31 4.48
C LEU A 193 28.83 -5.39 5.46
N THR A 194 28.16 -5.03 6.56
CA THR A 194 28.74 -4.16 7.60
C THR A 194 29.97 -4.79 8.24
N GLN A 195 29.93 -6.09 8.52
CA GLN A 195 31.07 -6.80 9.10
C GLN A 195 32.25 -6.87 8.13
N THR A 196 31.99 -7.14 6.85
CA THR A 196 33.00 -7.21 5.79
C THR A 196 33.69 -5.86 5.60
N ALA A 197 32.93 -4.77 5.44
CA ALA A 197 33.51 -3.43 5.26
C ALA A 197 34.38 -3.00 6.45
N ARG A 198 34.01 -3.38 7.68
CA ARG A 198 34.83 -3.12 8.88
C ARG A 198 36.13 -3.93 8.88
N ARG A 199 36.09 -5.20 8.46
CA ARG A 199 37.29 -6.06 8.38
C ARG A 199 38.26 -5.59 7.30
N GLU A 200 37.74 -5.18 6.16
CA GLU A 200 38.52 -4.71 5.01
C GLU A 200 39.01 -3.28 5.14
N ARG A 201 38.64 -2.56 6.22
CA ARG A 201 38.96 -1.14 6.44
C ARG A 201 38.53 -0.29 5.24
N SER A 202 37.34 -0.56 4.71
CA SER A 202 36.72 0.24 3.66
C SER A 202 36.56 1.70 4.10
N ALA A 203 36.25 2.58 3.15
CA ALA A 203 35.99 3.99 3.44
C ALA A 203 34.99 4.14 4.60
N ALA A 204 35.28 5.06 5.52
CA ALA A 204 34.56 5.19 6.79
C ALA A 204 33.04 5.38 6.64
N ALA A 205 32.59 5.94 5.50
CA ALA A 205 31.17 6.18 5.21
C ALA A 205 30.38 4.92 4.81
N LEU A 206 31.04 3.88 4.31
CA LEU A 206 30.36 2.70 3.75
C LEU A 206 29.53 1.91 4.80
N PRO A 207 30.05 1.66 6.02
CA PRO A 207 29.24 1.09 7.10
C PRO A 207 28.00 1.92 7.45
N ASP A 208 28.08 3.25 7.39
CA ASP A 208 26.95 4.13 7.69
C ASP A 208 25.86 4.03 6.61
N TYR A 209 26.26 3.87 5.34
CA TYR A 209 25.32 3.61 4.25
C TYR A 209 24.59 2.29 4.45
N PHE A 210 25.30 1.21 4.79
CA PHE A 210 24.68 -0.10 5.04
C PHE A 210 23.69 -0.06 6.21
N TYR A 211 24.02 0.68 7.26
CA TYR A 211 23.10 0.89 8.38
C TYR A 211 21.84 1.67 7.97
N ASN A 212 21.98 2.68 7.12
CA ASN A 212 20.84 3.43 6.58
C ASN A 212 19.98 2.58 5.63
N TRP A 213 20.59 1.75 4.78
CA TRP A 213 19.85 0.83 3.93
C TRP A 213 19.11 -0.23 4.75
N GLN A 214 19.73 -0.75 5.82
CA GLN A 214 19.04 -1.66 6.74
C GLN A 214 17.80 -0.99 7.36
N LYS A 215 17.86 0.30 7.71
CA LYS A 215 16.66 1.03 8.18
C LYS A 215 15.59 1.14 7.10
N CYS A 216 15.97 1.41 5.84
CA CYS A 216 15.01 1.48 4.75
C CYS A 216 14.34 0.12 4.52
N TRP A 217 15.13 -0.96 4.48
CA TRP A 217 14.65 -2.33 4.43
C TRP A 217 13.64 -2.67 5.53
N VAL A 218 14.02 -2.44 6.78
CA VAL A 218 13.21 -2.81 7.95
C VAL A 218 11.92 -1.98 8.05
N ARG A 219 11.97 -0.70 7.66
CA ARG A 219 10.85 0.21 7.87
C ARG A 219 9.86 0.27 6.72
N THR A 220 10.33 0.16 5.47
CA THR A 220 9.51 0.51 4.31
C THR A 220 9.73 -0.41 3.11
N TRP A 221 10.96 -0.60 2.67
CA TRP A 221 11.24 -1.27 1.38
C TRP A 221 10.74 -2.71 1.32
N LEU A 222 10.91 -3.48 2.39
CA LEU A 222 10.45 -4.87 2.37
C LEU A 222 8.93 -4.96 2.27
N ASN A 223 8.19 -4.05 2.91
CA ASN A 223 6.74 -3.99 2.83
C ASN A 223 6.28 -3.70 1.39
N GLU A 224 6.87 -2.68 0.76
CA GLU A 224 6.59 -2.33 -0.63
C GLU A 224 6.87 -3.49 -1.59
N LEU A 225 8.02 -4.17 -1.45
CA LEU A 225 8.33 -5.32 -2.30
C LEU A 225 7.39 -6.51 -2.06
N PHE A 226 6.91 -6.71 -0.83
CA PHE A 226 5.88 -7.71 -0.55
C PHE A 226 4.56 -7.37 -1.23
N CYS A 227 4.21 -6.08 -1.28
CA CYS A 227 3.02 -5.61 -1.97
C CYS A 227 3.15 -5.77 -3.50
N ASP A 228 4.31 -5.43 -4.07
CA ASP A 228 4.63 -5.67 -5.48
C ASP A 228 4.51 -7.16 -5.83
N LEU A 229 5.12 -8.02 -5.02
CA LEU A 229 5.10 -9.46 -5.24
C LEU A 229 3.70 -10.05 -5.06
N PHE A 230 2.93 -9.59 -4.08
CA PHE A 230 1.53 -9.99 -3.92
C PHE A 230 0.73 -9.65 -5.18
N ALA A 231 0.90 -8.45 -5.73
CA ALA A 231 0.24 -8.03 -6.96
C ALA A 231 0.63 -8.95 -8.13
N VAL A 232 1.92 -9.21 -8.34
CA VAL A 232 2.36 -10.15 -9.40
C VAL A 232 1.78 -11.55 -9.23
N VAL A 233 1.77 -12.08 -8.01
CA VAL A 233 1.27 -13.43 -7.72
C VAL A 233 -0.25 -13.55 -7.92
N THR A 234 -0.99 -12.44 -7.90
CA THR A 234 -2.45 -12.45 -8.00
C THR A 234 -2.98 -11.97 -9.35
N VAL A 235 -2.29 -11.02 -10.02
CA VAL A 235 -2.72 -10.43 -11.30
C VAL A 235 -1.75 -10.69 -12.46
N GLY A 236 -0.52 -11.13 -12.18
CA GLY A 236 0.44 -11.56 -13.19
C GLY A 236 1.06 -10.41 -14.00
N PRO A 237 1.33 -10.62 -15.32
CA PRO A 237 2.04 -9.67 -16.17
C PRO A 237 1.47 -8.24 -16.17
N ALA A 238 0.15 -8.09 -16.03
CA ALA A 238 -0.52 -6.80 -15.97
C ALA A 238 0.08 -5.86 -14.92
N TYR A 239 0.53 -6.38 -13.77
CA TYR A 239 1.18 -5.55 -12.76
C TYR A 239 2.57 -5.08 -13.20
N GLY A 240 3.36 -5.95 -13.84
CA GLY A 240 4.67 -5.57 -14.37
C GLY A 240 4.59 -4.49 -15.43
N TRP A 241 3.57 -4.55 -16.30
CA TRP A 241 3.30 -3.47 -17.25
C TRP A 241 2.81 -2.18 -16.57
N SER A 242 1.95 -2.28 -15.54
CA SER A 242 1.52 -1.13 -14.74
C SER A 242 2.70 -0.41 -14.07
N HIS A 243 3.61 -1.17 -13.45
CA HIS A 243 4.81 -0.62 -12.80
C HIS A 243 5.75 0.05 -13.82
N LEU A 244 5.95 -0.56 -14.99
CA LEU A 244 6.71 0.07 -16.09
C LEU A 244 6.09 1.40 -16.50
N HIS A 245 4.77 1.44 -16.68
CA HIS A 245 4.05 2.63 -17.10
C HIS A 245 4.09 3.74 -16.03
N LEU A 246 3.94 3.37 -14.75
CA LEU A 246 4.10 4.29 -13.63
C LEU A 246 5.50 4.92 -13.62
N SER A 247 6.53 4.08 -13.76
CA SER A 247 7.93 4.49 -13.79
C SER A 247 8.20 5.44 -14.95
N ALA A 248 7.63 5.19 -16.13
CA ALA A 248 7.76 6.09 -17.28
C ALA A 248 7.08 7.46 -17.05
N LYS A 249 5.97 7.49 -16.31
CA LYS A 249 5.17 8.70 -16.07
C LYS A 249 5.69 9.56 -14.91
N ARG A 250 6.25 8.93 -13.88
CA ARG A 250 6.53 9.56 -12.57
C ARG A 250 7.89 9.18 -11.97
N GLY A 251 8.59 8.20 -12.55
CA GLY A 251 9.84 7.67 -12.02
C GLY A 251 10.96 8.71 -12.07
N GLY A 252 11.86 8.59 -11.09
CA GLY A 252 13.12 9.33 -11.04
C GLY A 252 14.28 8.49 -11.57
N ASN A 253 15.45 8.62 -10.94
CA ASN A 253 16.55 7.69 -11.17
C ASN A 253 16.14 6.30 -10.62
N PRO A 254 16.03 5.25 -11.47
CA PRO A 254 15.55 3.94 -11.04
C PRO A 254 16.54 3.20 -10.12
N PHE A 255 17.77 3.70 -9.98
CA PHE A 255 18.83 3.14 -9.14
C PHE A 255 19.15 4.00 -7.91
N ASP A 256 18.30 4.98 -7.56
CA ASP A 256 18.60 5.95 -6.49
C ASP A 256 18.74 5.29 -5.12
N LEU A 257 19.89 5.48 -4.45
CA LEU A 257 20.13 4.95 -3.11
C LEU A 257 20.17 6.07 -2.08
N PRO A 258 19.35 6.00 -1.02
CA PRO A 258 19.45 6.98 0.05
C PRO A 258 20.75 6.77 0.84
N LEU A 259 21.56 7.82 0.92
CA LEU A 259 22.83 7.79 1.67
C LEU A 259 22.66 8.28 3.12
N HIS A 260 21.75 9.22 3.36
CA HIS A 260 21.66 9.94 4.63
C HIS A 260 20.26 9.98 5.26
N SER A 261 19.23 9.66 4.50
CA SER A 261 17.83 9.66 4.94
C SER A 261 17.21 8.27 4.79
N VAL A 262 16.06 8.04 5.42
CA VAL A 262 15.25 6.86 5.13
C VAL A 262 14.36 7.20 3.93
N SER A 263 14.40 6.37 2.89
CA SER A 263 13.46 6.48 1.76
C SER A 263 12.16 5.74 2.09
N SER A 264 11.03 6.30 1.65
CA SER A 264 9.73 5.64 1.79
C SER A 264 9.53 4.50 0.80
N HIS A 265 10.20 4.50 -0.35
CA HIS A 265 10.05 3.47 -1.38
C HIS A 265 11.41 2.92 -1.82
N PRO A 266 11.47 1.61 -2.18
CA PRO A 266 12.66 1.05 -2.81
C PRO A 266 12.82 1.62 -4.23
N PRO A 267 14.03 1.56 -4.80
CA PRO A 267 14.28 2.03 -6.17
C PRO A 267 13.45 1.26 -7.21
N ASP A 268 12.98 1.92 -8.25
CA ASP A 268 12.07 1.30 -9.24
C ASP A 268 12.70 0.10 -9.97
N ASP A 269 14.03 0.07 -10.14
CA ASP A 269 14.72 -1.08 -10.74
C ASP A 269 14.64 -2.33 -9.86
N VAL A 270 14.80 -2.24 -8.53
CA VAL A 270 14.69 -3.44 -7.69
C VAL A 270 13.26 -3.94 -7.64
N ARG A 271 12.27 -3.03 -7.65
CA ARG A 271 10.85 -3.37 -7.79
C ARG A 271 10.60 -4.16 -9.07
N MET A 272 11.06 -3.63 -10.21
CA MET A 272 10.95 -4.32 -11.49
C MET A 272 11.67 -5.69 -11.48
N ARG A 273 12.87 -5.77 -10.90
CA ARG A 273 13.63 -7.03 -10.82
C ARG A 273 12.89 -8.12 -10.03
N VAL A 274 12.28 -7.80 -8.88
CA VAL A 274 11.50 -8.80 -8.12
C VAL A 274 10.23 -9.20 -8.87
N ILE A 275 9.59 -8.25 -9.57
CA ILE A 275 8.42 -8.52 -10.41
C ILE A 275 8.77 -9.53 -11.51
N LEU A 276 9.87 -9.29 -12.25
CA LEU A 276 10.32 -10.17 -13.32
C LEU A 276 10.69 -11.57 -12.82
N LEU A 277 11.42 -11.66 -11.70
CA LEU A 277 11.74 -12.94 -11.05
C LEU A 277 10.46 -13.72 -10.67
N ALA A 278 9.45 -13.03 -10.13
CA ALA A 278 8.18 -13.67 -9.79
C ALA A 278 7.41 -14.14 -11.03
N LEU A 279 7.37 -13.35 -12.11
CA LEU A 279 6.73 -13.75 -13.36
C LEU A 279 7.37 -15.01 -13.97
N GLU A 280 8.70 -15.09 -13.99
CA GLU A 280 9.42 -16.29 -14.44
C GLU A 280 9.01 -17.53 -13.61
N GLU A 281 9.01 -17.38 -12.29
CA GLU A 281 8.65 -18.42 -11.32
C GLU A 281 7.17 -18.87 -11.39
N LEU A 282 6.29 -18.01 -11.91
CA LEU A 282 4.87 -18.29 -12.15
C LEU A 282 4.61 -18.88 -13.55
N GLY A 283 5.63 -18.97 -14.40
CA GLY A 283 5.52 -19.52 -15.76
C GLY A 283 5.21 -18.49 -16.84
N PHE A 284 5.22 -17.20 -16.53
CA PHE A 284 5.04 -16.09 -17.48
C PHE A 284 6.38 -15.61 -18.08
N GLY A 285 7.29 -16.54 -18.39
CA GLY A 285 8.65 -16.21 -18.83
C GLY A 285 8.71 -15.40 -20.13
N GLU A 286 7.77 -15.62 -21.06
CA GLU A 286 7.70 -14.82 -22.29
C GLU A 286 7.35 -13.35 -21.98
N GLN A 287 6.31 -13.13 -21.18
CA GLN A 287 5.88 -11.80 -20.77
C GLN A 287 6.94 -11.10 -19.91
N ALA A 288 7.61 -11.84 -19.01
CA ALA A 288 8.74 -11.32 -18.24
C ALA A 288 9.86 -10.81 -19.16
N ASN A 289 10.22 -11.56 -20.21
CA ASN A 289 11.21 -11.12 -21.19
C ASN A 289 10.75 -9.86 -21.95
N GLN A 290 9.49 -9.78 -22.36
CA GLN A 290 8.94 -8.61 -23.04
C GLN A 290 9.00 -7.36 -22.14
N ILE A 291 8.58 -7.48 -20.88
CA ILE A 291 8.62 -6.39 -19.89
C ILE A 291 10.07 -5.97 -19.62
N SER A 292 10.98 -6.93 -19.44
CA SER A 292 12.41 -6.70 -19.21
C SER A 292 13.08 -5.92 -20.35
N ASN A 293 12.73 -6.25 -21.60
CA ASN A 293 13.22 -5.53 -22.77
C ASN A 293 12.75 -4.06 -22.76
N ARG A 294 11.45 -3.82 -22.48
CA ARG A 294 10.92 -2.46 -22.38
C ARG A 294 11.47 -1.68 -21.19
N TRP A 295 11.72 -2.35 -20.06
CA TRP A 295 12.40 -1.75 -18.91
C TRP A 295 13.81 -1.30 -19.26
N THR A 296 14.55 -2.12 -20.01
CA THR A 296 15.90 -1.79 -20.49
C THR A 296 15.87 -0.58 -21.43
N GLU A 297 14.91 -0.54 -22.36
CA GLU A 297 14.70 0.60 -23.25
C GLU A 297 14.40 1.89 -22.46
N LEU A 298 13.47 1.83 -21.50
CA LEU A 298 13.13 2.97 -20.64
C LEU A 298 14.34 3.44 -19.82
N SER A 299 15.07 2.51 -19.21
CA SER A 299 16.26 2.81 -18.41
C SER A 299 17.35 3.50 -19.25
N ALA A 300 17.54 3.06 -20.49
CA ALA A 300 18.50 3.67 -21.42
C ALA A 300 18.16 5.13 -21.75
N LEU A 301 16.89 5.54 -21.72
CA LEU A 301 16.48 6.93 -21.92
C LEU A 301 16.85 7.86 -20.74
N SER A 302 17.05 7.30 -19.54
CA SER A 302 17.34 8.06 -18.33
C SER A 302 18.83 8.34 -18.09
N ASP A 303 19.73 7.72 -18.87
CA ASP A 303 21.20 7.74 -18.69
C ASP A 303 21.67 7.39 -17.25
N CYS A 304 20.83 6.67 -16.51
CA CYS A 304 21.13 6.22 -15.16
C CYS A 304 21.71 4.79 -15.20
N ASN A 305 22.70 4.51 -14.36
CA ASN A 305 23.34 3.20 -14.27
C ASN A 305 23.46 2.76 -12.80
N PRO A 306 23.30 1.46 -12.49
CA PRO A 306 23.43 0.97 -11.12
C PRO A 306 24.87 1.08 -10.64
N SER A 307 25.07 1.70 -9.48
CA SER A 307 26.37 1.75 -8.80
C SER A 307 26.78 0.37 -8.25
N PRO A 308 28.07 0.16 -7.92
CA PRO A 308 28.50 -1.03 -7.18
C PRO A 308 27.73 -1.21 -5.86
N GLU A 309 27.51 -0.12 -5.13
CA GLU A 309 26.74 -0.05 -3.89
C GLU A 309 25.31 -0.55 -4.08
N TYR A 310 24.68 -0.20 -5.20
CA TYR A 310 23.33 -0.64 -5.55
C TYR A 310 23.25 -2.16 -5.67
N ARG A 311 24.23 -2.76 -6.35
CA ARG A 311 24.31 -4.21 -6.52
C ARG A 311 24.57 -4.93 -5.20
N MET A 312 25.33 -4.31 -4.28
CA MET A 312 25.51 -4.82 -2.92
C MET A 312 24.24 -4.75 -2.08
N CYS A 313 23.46 -3.67 -2.21
CA CYS A 313 22.21 -3.49 -1.47
C CYS A 313 21.13 -4.49 -1.90
N PHE A 314 21.06 -4.79 -3.21
CA PHE A 314 20.01 -5.60 -3.82
C PHE A 314 20.56 -6.84 -4.57
N PRO A 315 21.24 -7.77 -3.87
CA PRO A 315 21.77 -8.97 -4.52
C PRO A 315 20.61 -9.87 -4.96
N GLU A 316 20.73 -10.45 -6.14
CA GLU A 316 19.67 -11.29 -6.73
C GLU A 316 19.30 -12.50 -5.86
N SER A 317 20.27 -13.07 -5.13
CA SER A 317 20.02 -14.17 -4.20
C SER A 317 19.04 -13.79 -3.09
N LEU A 318 19.09 -12.55 -2.59
CA LEU A 318 18.14 -12.05 -1.59
C LEU A 318 16.77 -11.81 -2.20
N LEU A 319 16.71 -11.23 -3.41
CA LEU A 319 15.46 -10.99 -4.12
C LEU A 319 14.71 -12.30 -4.41
N LYS A 320 15.42 -13.37 -4.78
CA LYS A 320 14.86 -14.71 -4.98
C LYS A 320 14.28 -15.31 -3.69
N VAL A 321 14.86 -14.99 -2.52
CA VAL A 321 14.26 -15.38 -1.23
C VAL A 321 12.89 -14.72 -1.07
N PHE A 322 12.77 -13.41 -1.35
CA PHE A 322 11.50 -12.71 -1.21
C PHE A 322 10.40 -13.28 -2.11
N VAL A 323 10.73 -13.53 -3.39
CA VAL A 323 9.80 -14.16 -4.35
C VAL A 323 9.28 -15.48 -3.80
N LYS A 324 10.18 -16.34 -3.30
CA LYS A 324 9.80 -17.63 -2.71
C LYS A 324 8.91 -17.47 -1.48
N GLU A 325 9.32 -16.65 -0.52
CA GLU A 325 8.59 -16.45 0.74
C GLU A 325 7.20 -15.86 0.48
N VAL A 326 7.08 -14.83 -0.38
CA VAL A 326 5.78 -14.22 -0.72
C VAL A 326 4.86 -15.24 -1.38
N ARG A 327 5.34 -15.98 -2.40
CA ARG A 327 4.52 -17.02 -3.04
C ARG A 327 4.03 -18.07 -2.05
N GLN A 328 4.89 -18.52 -1.14
CA GLN A 328 4.50 -19.48 -0.11
C GLN A 328 3.47 -18.89 0.85
N GLY A 329 3.67 -17.65 1.31
CA GLY A 329 2.75 -16.94 2.17
C GLY A 329 1.37 -16.74 1.54
N VAL A 330 1.32 -16.26 0.28
CA VAL A 330 0.08 -16.04 -0.48
C VAL A 330 -0.73 -17.33 -0.62
N ASN A 331 -0.08 -18.42 -1.03
CA ASN A 331 -0.73 -19.72 -1.15
C ASN A 331 -1.22 -20.25 0.21
N ALA A 332 -0.46 -20.01 1.29
CA ALA A 332 -0.78 -20.51 2.63
C ALA A 332 -1.97 -19.78 3.29
N ILE A 333 -2.20 -18.51 2.95
CA ILE A 333 -3.38 -17.74 3.40
C ILE A 333 -4.61 -17.96 2.50
N GLY A 334 -4.55 -18.89 1.56
CA GLY A 334 -5.67 -19.27 0.70
C GLY A 334 -5.96 -18.30 -0.45
N VAL A 335 -5.06 -17.35 -0.72
CA VAL A 335 -5.18 -16.44 -1.87
C VAL A 335 -4.80 -17.18 -3.15
N ASN A 336 -5.60 -16.99 -4.20
CA ASN A 336 -5.44 -17.65 -5.49
C ASN A 336 -4.21 -17.10 -6.23
N GLU A 337 -3.21 -17.95 -6.42
CA GLU A 337 -2.05 -17.70 -7.29
C GLU A 337 -2.45 -17.76 -8.77
N ILE A 338 -2.07 -16.74 -9.54
CA ILE A 338 -2.27 -16.69 -10.99
C ILE A 338 -1.28 -17.61 -11.71
N ARG A 339 -1.76 -18.31 -12.75
CA ARG A 339 -0.91 -19.10 -13.64
C ARG A 339 -1.36 -18.95 -15.09
N PRO A 340 -0.48 -19.18 -16.08
CA PRO A 340 -0.88 -19.19 -17.49
C PRO A 340 -2.07 -20.12 -17.72
N GLY A 341 -3.17 -19.57 -18.22
CA GLY A 341 -4.41 -20.31 -18.48
C GLY A 341 -5.30 -20.59 -17.25
N VAL A 342 -4.88 -20.18 -16.05
CA VAL A 342 -5.67 -20.24 -14.81
C VAL A 342 -5.68 -18.85 -14.18
N GLU A 343 -6.48 -17.98 -14.77
CA GLU A 343 -6.59 -16.58 -14.39
C GLU A 343 -7.98 -16.31 -13.79
N THR A 344 -8.04 -15.44 -12.79
CA THR A 344 -9.32 -14.88 -12.37
C THR A 344 -9.89 -13.99 -13.49
N PRO A 345 -11.21 -13.82 -13.59
CA PRO A 345 -11.80 -12.94 -14.60
C PRO A 345 -11.19 -11.53 -14.63
N TRP A 346 -10.99 -10.90 -13.47
CA TRP A 346 -10.37 -9.58 -13.40
C TRP A 346 -8.90 -9.60 -13.80
N ALA A 347 -8.10 -10.57 -13.33
CA ALA A 347 -6.71 -10.68 -13.76
C ALA A 347 -6.62 -10.86 -15.28
N LYS A 348 -7.47 -11.70 -15.86
CA LYS A 348 -7.54 -11.87 -17.31
C LYS A 348 -7.85 -10.57 -18.04
N HIS A 349 -8.88 -9.84 -17.63
CA HIS A 349 -9.24 -8.56 -18.26
C HIS A 349 -8.11 -7.53 -18.20
N LEU A 350 -7.34 -7.50 -17.11
CA LEU A 350 -6.22 -6.59 -16.94
C LEU A 350 -5.00 -7.01 -17.78
N ASN A 351 -4.74 -8.32 -17.93
CA ASN A 351 -3.70 -8.82 -18.84
C ASN A 351 -4.09 -8.56 -20.30
N ASP A 352 -5.33 -8.89 -20.69
CA ASP A 352 -5.88 -8.63 -22.03
C ASP A 352 -5.80 -7.13 -22.38
N ALA A 353 -6.00 -6.24 -21.40
CA ALA A 353 -5.89 -4.80 -21.61
C ALA A 353 -4.47 -4.38 -21.99
N TRP A 354 -3.45 -4.93 -21.34
CA TRP A 354 -2.06 -4.64 -21.70
C TRP A 354 -1.68 -5.24 -23.04
N ASP A 355 -2.10 -6.47 -23.33
CA ASP A 355 -1.88 -7.10 -24.64
C ASP A 355 -2.49 -6.26 -25.75
N LYS A 356 -3.73 -5.77 -25.56
CA LYS A 356 -4.42 -4.91 -26.53
C LYS A 356 -3.77 -3.55 -26.68
N PHE A 357 -3.29 -2.95 -25.60
CA PHE A 357 -2.56 -1.68 -25.66
C PHE A 357 -1.28 -1.80 -26.49
N TRP A 358 -0.52 -2.89 -26.33
CA TRP A 358 0.72 -3.10 -27.07
C TRP A 358 0.50 -3.54 -28.52
N ASP A 359 -0.55 -4.30 -28.80
CA ASP A 359 -0.96 -4.74 -30.14
C ASP A 359 -1.49 -3.57 -30.98
N ASP A 360 -2.43 -2.79 -30.43
CA ASP A 360 -3.07 -1.66 -31.10
C ASP A 360 -3.45 -0.54 -30.12
N HIS A 361 -2.48 0.31 -29.79
CA HIS A 361 -2.69 1.48 -28.93
C HIS A 361 -3.66 2.52 -29.50
N VAL A 362 -3.94 2.49 -30.81
CA VAL A 362 -4.86 3.45 -31.46
C VAL A 362 -6.31 3.05 -31.18
N GLU A 363 -6.64 1.78 -31.38
CA GLU A 363 -7.99 1.25 -31.11
C GLU A 363 -8.21 0.82 -29.65
N TYR A 364 -7.16 0.80 -28.82
CA TYR A 364 -7.23 0.41 -27.41
C TYR A 364 -8.36 1.10 -26.65
N ARG A 365 -8.51 2.43 -26.80
CA ARG A 365 -9.54 3.19 -26.06
C ARG A 365 -10.95 2.76 -26.44
N THR A 366 -11.20 2.48 -27.72
CA THR A 366 -12.50 1.98 -28.20
C THR A 366 -12.78 0.60 -27.61
N TRP A 367 -11.78 -0.29 -27.62
CA TRP A 367 -11.87 -1.62 -27.03
C TRP A 367 -12.14 -1.57 -25.52
N GLU A 368 -11.39 -0.75 -24.78
CA GLU A 368 -11.50 -0.58 -23.33
C GLU A 368 -12.90 -0.12 -22.94
N GLN A 369 -13.46 0.88 -23.63
CA GLN A 369 -14.84 1.33 -23.40
C GLN A 369 -15.86 0.24 -23.68
N GLY A 370 -15.63 -0.60 -24.69
CA GLY A 370 -16.46 -1.76 -24.97
C GLY A 370 -16.44 -2.78 -23.83
N LEU A 371 -15.25 -3.09 -23.31
CA LEU A 371 -15.10 -4.02 -22.18
C LEU A 371 -15.75 -3.47 -20.90
N LEU A 372 -15.53 -2.20 -20.56
CA LEU A 372 -16.12 -1.56 -19.39
C LEU A 372 -17.66 -1.55 -19.43
N LYS A 373 -18.25 -1.41 -20.63
CA LYS A 373 -19.70 -1.56 -20.84
C LYS A 373 -20.18 -2.99 -20.59
N GLN A 374 -19.43 -3.99 -21.07
CA GLN A 374 -19.76 -5.41 -20.88
C GLN A 374 -19.73 -5.81 -19.41
N LEU A 375 -18.80 -5.26 -18.64
CA LEU A 375 -18.69 -5.48 -17.19
C LEU A 375 -19.78 -4.75 -16.38
N GLN A 376 -20.68 -4.02 -17.04
CA GLN A 376 -21.70 -3.18 -16.41
C GLN A 376 -21.05 -2.17 -15.45
N LEU A 377 -19.97 -1.55 -15.90
CA LEU A 377 -19.25 -0.52 -15.16
C LEU A 377 -19.39 0.87 -15.82
N SER A 378 -20.04 0.97 -16.98
CA SER A 378 -20.17 2.18 -17.80
C SER A 378 -21.39 3.03 -17.51
#